data_AF-A0A539CS56-F1
#
_entry.id   AF-A0A539CS56-F1
#
_cell.length_a   1.000
_cell.length_b   1.000
_cell.length_c   1.000
_cell.angle_alpha   90.00
_cell.angle_beta   90.00
_cell.angle_gamma   90.00
#
_symmetry.space_group_name_H-M   'P 1'
#
loop_
_entity.id
_entity.type
_entity.pdbx_description
1 polymer ?
#
loop_
_entity_poly.entity_id
_entity_poly.type
_entity_poly.pdbx_seq_one_letter_code
_entity_poly.pdbx_strand_id
1 'polypeptide(L)'
;MPLITEIDYGTPASRSEKMVTLTIDGIETQVPEGTSIMRAAMDIGTKIPKLCATDMIEAFGSCRLCLVEIEGRAGTPASCTTPVAPGMVVKTQTEGLKALRKGVMEYL
;
A
#
# COMPACT_ATOMS: atom_id res chain seq x y z
N MET A 1 -4.62 32.33 -1.02
CA MET A 1 -4.90 31.13 -0.20
C MET A 1 -3.88 30.07 -0.56
N PRO A 2 -3.07 29.57 0.38
CA PRO A 2 -2.41 28.30 0.14
C PRO A 2 -3.51 27.24 0.06
N LEU A 3 -3.54 26.47 -1.02
CA LEU A 3 -4.35 25.25 -1.08
C LEU A 3 -3.81 24.33 0.01
N ILE A 4 -4.61 24.06 1.05
CA ILE A 4 -4.27 23.05 2.05
C ILE A 4 -4.24 21.72 1.30
N THR A 5 -3.05 21.18 1.08
CA THR A 5 -2.88 19.84 0.51
C THR A 5 -3.00 18.83 1.64
N GLU A 6 -4.22 18.35 1.89
CA GLU A 6 -4.44 17.17 2.73
C GLU A 6 -3.96 15.95 1.93
N ILE A 7 -2.84 15.36 2.37
CA ILE A 7 -2.29 14.16 1.76
C ILE A 7 -2.95 12.96 2.42
N ASP A 8 -3.78 12.23 1.67
CA ASP A 8 -4.38 10.99 2.13
C ASP A 8 -3.39 9.83 2.01
N TYR A 9 -2.92 9.33 3.16
CA TYR A 9 -1.97 8.22 3.28
C TYR A 9 -2.58 6.84 3.01
N GLY A 10 -3.90 6.77 2.81
CA GLY A 10 -4.64 5.58 2.39
C GLY A 10 -5.05 4.64 3.52
N THR A 11 -4.28 4.58 4.61
CA THR A 11 -4.68 3.86 5.83
C THR A 11 -4.23 4.65 7.06
N PRO A 12 -4.88 4.44 8.22
CA PRO A 12 -4.46 5.05 9.48
C PRO A 12 -3.02 4.67 9.83
N ALA A 13 -2.37 5.54 10.62
CA ALA A 13 -1.03 5.29 11.15
C ALA A 13 -1.04 4.16 12.18
N SER A 14 -0.04 3.28 12.15
CA SER A 14 0.21 2.36 13.26
C SER A 14 0.78 3.13 14.45
N ARG A 15 0.40 2.71 15.66
CA ARG A 15 0.88 3.28 16.94
C ARG A 15 1.99 2.44 17.58
N SER A 16 2.56 1.48 16.85
CA SER A 16 3.62 0.62 17.38
C SER A 16 4.93 1.39 17.56
N GLU A 17 5.67 1.11 18.63
CA GLU A 17 7.02 1.65 18.87
C GLU A 17 8.11 0.84 18.16
N LYS A 18 7.80 -0.38 17.72
CA LYS A 18 8.73 -1.27 17.04
C LYS A 18 8.80 -0.94 15.57
N MET A 19 9.98 -0.58 15.07
CA MET A 19 10.23 -0.28 13.66
C MET A 19 10.60 -1.55 12.89
N VAL A 20 10.09 -1.69 11.68
CA VAL A 20 10.42 -2.78 10.75
C VAL A 20 10.96 -2.21 9.44
N THR A 21 11.98 -2.86 8.89
CA THR A 21 12.58 -2.49 7.61
C THR A 21 12.02 -3.36 6.49
N LEU A 22 11.62 -2.74 5.39
CA LEU A 22 11.15 -3.41 4.17
C LEU A 22 11.67 -2.67 2.94
N THR A 23 11.54 -3.31 1.77
CA THR A 23 11.87 -2.71 0.48
C THR A 23 10.60 -2.56 -0.36
N ILE A 24 10.33 -1.38 -0.88
CA ILE A 24 9.20 -1.11 -1.78
C ILE A 24 9.76 -0.52 -3.08
N ASP A 25 9.51 -1.19 -4.20
CA ASP A 25 10.00 -0.77 -5.53
C ASP A 25 11.52 -0.47 -5.59
N GLY A 26 12.30 -1.21 -4.79
CA GLY A 26 13.76 -1.05 -4.69
C GLY A 26 14.23 0.02 -3.69
N ILE A 27 13.31 0.70 -3.00
CA ILE A 27 13.61 1.68 -1.96
C ILE A 27 13.47 1.02 -0.59
N GLU A 28 14.55 1.03 0.18
CA GLU A 28 14.52 0.57 1.57
C GLU A 28 13.84 1.63 2.46
N THR A 29 12.86 1.21 3.25
CA THR A 29 12.10 2.08 4.15
C THR A 29 11.89 1.42 5.50
N GLN A 30 11.83 2.25 6.54
CA GLN A 30 11.60 1.83 7.90
C GLN A 30 10.31 2.46 8.42
N VAL A 31 9.36 1.62 8.83
CA VAL A 31 8.04 2.05 9.30
C VAL A 31 7.67 1.30 10.58
N PRO A 32 6.72 1.82 11.38
CA PRO A 32 6.23 1.10 12.54
C PRO A 32 5.60 -0.25 12.16
N GLU A 33 5.81 -1.27 12.99
CA GLU A 33 5.19 -2.57 12.86
C GLU A 33 3.66 -2.44 12.83
N GLY A 34 3.00 -3.20 11.96
CA GLY A 34 1.54 -3.12 11.75
C GLY A 34 1.10 -1.98 10.82
N THR A 35 2.01 -1.13 10.34
CA THR A 35 1.70 -0.18 9.26
C THR A 35 1.29 -0.95 8.00
N SER A 36 0.28 -0.47 7.26
CA SER A 36 -0.09 -1.10 5.99
C SER A 36 0.97 -0.86 4.92
N ILE A 37 1.06 -1.76 3.94
CA ILE A 37 1.91 -1.55 2.77
C ILE A 37 1.51 -0.26 2.02
N MET A 38 0.21 0.06 1.97
CA MET A 38 -0.28 1.28 1.30
C MET A 38 0.27 2.55 1.94
N ARG A 39 0.28 2.62 3.27
CA ARG A 39 0.81 3.77 3.99
C ARG A 39 2.33 3.86 3.86
N ALA A 40 3.02 2.73 4.01
CA ALA A 40 4.47 2.67 3.84
C ALA A 40 4.92 3.10 2.43
N ALA A 41 4.14 2.75 1.40
CA ALA A 41 4.37 3.21 0.03
C ALA A 41 4.13 4.73 -0.12
N MET A 42 3.09 5.27 0.50
CA MET A 42 2.83 6.71 0.49
C MET A 42 3.92 7.51 1.22
N ASP A 43 4.49 6.98 2.31
CA ASP A 43 5.57 7.62 3.07
C ASP A 43 6.84 7.81 2.23
N ILE A 44 7.10 6.93 1.25
CA ILE A 44 8.19 7.07 0.28
C ILE A 44 7.78 7.78 -1.02
N GLY A 45 6.54 8.26 -1.12
CA GLY A 45 6.01 8.97 -2.29
C GLY A 45 5.43 8.06 -3.39
N THR A 46 5.38 6.75 -3.18
CA THR A 46 4.77 5.80 -4.11
C THR A 46 3.26 5.76 -3.96
N LYS A 47 2.56 6.27 -4.97
CA LYS A 47 1.09 6.31 -4.98
C LYS A 47 0.50 5.00 -5.51
N ILE A 48 -0.16 4.26 -4.63
CA ILE A 48 -0.92 3.06 -5.00
C ILE A 48 -2.38 3.47 -5.30
N PRO A 49 -2.96 3.06 -6.44
CA PRO A 49 -4.34 3.39 -6.76
C PRO A 49 -5.32 2.77 -5.76
N LYS A 50 -6.30 3.56 -5.32
CA LYS A 50 -7.25 3.21 -4.26
C LYS A 50 -8.62 3.87 -4.53
N LEU A 51 -9.69 3.20 -4.08
CA LEU A 51 -11.06 3.73 -4.09
C LEU A 51 -11.71 3.63 -2.71
N CYS A 52 -11.50 2.51 -2.00
CA CYS A 52 -12.15 2.22 -0.72
C CYS A 52 -11.24 2.43 0.51
N ALA A 53 -10.11 3.11 0.35
CA ALA A 53 -9.10 3.26 1.40
C ALA A 53 -8.75 4.74 1.57
N THR A 54 -8.80 5.20 2.81
CA THR A 54 -8.43 6.55 3.26
C THR A 54 -7.82 6.44 4.65
N ASP A 55 -6.96 7.37 5.04
CA ASP A 55 -6.40 7.44 6.39
C ASP A 55 -7.41 7.81 7.49
N MET A 56 -8.60 8.28 7.13
CA MET A 56 -9.67 8.61 8.06
C MET A 56 -10.56 7.43 8.46
N ILE A 57 -10.48 6.29 7.76
CA ILE A 57 -11.36 5.13 7.97
C ILE A 57 -10.52 3.85 7.93
N GLU A 58 -10.98 2.80 8.61
CA GLU A 58 -10.34 1.48 8.51
C GLU A 58 -10.39 0.92 7.08
N ALA A 59 -9.31 0.23 6.69
CA ALA A 59 -9.18 -0.31 5.35
C ALA A 59 -10.09 -1.54 5.15
N PHE A 60 -11.01 -1.46 4.19
CA PHE A 60 -11.94 -2.56 3.88
C PHE A 60 -11.39 -3.59 2.88
N GLY A 61 -10.52 -3.18 1.95
CA GLY A 61 -9.99 -4.07 0.90
C GLY A 61 -10.99 -4.49 -0.18
N SER A 62 -12.17 -3.84 -0.26
CA SER A 62 -13.24 -4.21 -1.19
C SER A 62 -12.93 -3.86 -2.65
N CYS A 63 -12.29 -2.72 -2.93
CA CYS A 63 -12.08 -2.26 -4.31
C CYS A 63 -11.04 -3.07 -5.10
N ARG A 64 -10.18 -3.85 -4.42
CA ARG A 64 -9.11 -4.67 -5.02
C ARG A 64 -8.26 -3.95 -6.09
N LEU A 65 -8.17 -2.62 -6.05
CA LEU A 65 -7.35 -1.84 -6.98
C LEU A 65 -5.91 -1.68 -6.48
N CYS A 66 -5.74 -1.72 -5.17
CA CYS A 66 -4.48 -1.51 -4.47
C CYS A 66 -3.61 -2.79 -4.39
N LEU A 67 -3.76 -3.70 -5.35
CA LEU A 67 -3.00 -4.95 -5.39
C LEU A 67 -1.52 -4.68 -5.52
N VAL A 68 -0.73 -5.48 -4.82
CA VAL A 68 0.74 -5.46 -4.84
C VAL A 68 1.28 -6.88 -4.98
N GLU A 69 2.51 -6.99 -5.46
CA GLU A 69 3.25 -8.24 -5.48
C GLU A 69 4.27 -8.23 -4.34
N ILE A 70 4.45 -9.37 -3.69
CA ILE A 70 5.41 -9.55 -2.61
C ILE A 70 6.32 -10.70 -2.99
N GLU A 71 7.64 -10.50 -2.97
CA GLU A 71 8.58 -11.56 -3.30
C GLU A 71 8.48 -12.72 -2.29
N GLY A 72 8.50 -13.96 -2.79
CA GLY A 72 8.36 -15.16 -1.98
C GLY A 72 6.92 -15.48 -1.53
N ARG A 73 5.92 -14.66 -1.90
CA ARG A 73 4.51 -14.93 -1.60
C ARG A 73 3.71 -15.14 -2.89
N ALA A 74 2.92 -16.21 -2.92
CA ALA A 74 1.99 -16.45 -4.02
C ALA A 74 0.80 -15.48 -3.97
N GLY A 75 0.41 -14.97 -5.13
CA GLY A 75 -0.75 -14.10 -5.32
C GLY A 75 -0.48 -12.60 -5.13
N THR A 76 -1.54 -11.81 -5.29
CA THR A 76 -1.50 -10.34 -5.20
C THR A 76 -2.36 -9.87 -4.03
N PRO A 77 -1.78 -9.73 -2.82
CA PRO A 77 -2.52 -9.20 -1.68
C PRO A 77 -2.88 -7.72 -1.88
N ALA A 78 -3.92 -7.27 -1.18
CA ALA A 78 -4.31 -5.86 -1.18
C ALA A 78 -3.42 -5.09 -0.21
N SER A 79 -2.77 -4.02 -0.69
CA SER A 79 -1.83 -3.23 0.12
C SER A 79 -2.48 -2.50 1.29
N CYS A 80 -3.78 -2.16 1.20
CA CYS A 80 -4.48 -1.43 2.26
C CYS A 80 -4.77 -2.27 3.51
N THR A 81 -4.92 -3.60 3.38
CA THR A 81 -5.19 -4.50 4.50
C THR A 81 -3.99 -5.33 4.92
N THR A 82 -2.93 -5.33 4.13
CA THR A 82 -1.74 -6.14 4.42
C THR A 82 -0.75 -5.32 5.25
N PRO A 83 -0.44 -5.74 6.49
CA PRO A 83 0.60 -5.10 7.28
C PRO A 83 1.98 -5.43 6.73
N VAL A 84 2.92 -4.49 6.91
CA VAL A 84 4.33 -4.72 6.58
C VAL A 84 4.96 -5.75 7.53
N ALA A 85 5.95 -6.48 7.03
CA ALA A 85 6.77 -7.38 7.83
C ALA A 85 8.26 -7.12 7.57
N PRO A 86 9.16 -7.45 8.52
CA PRO A 86 10.60 -7.28 8.33
C PRO A 86 11.12 -8.07 7.13
N GLY A 87 11.96 -7.43 6.32
CA GLY A 87 12.59 -8.06 5.15
C GLY A 87 11.63 -8.31 3.98
N MET A 88 10.41 -7.74 4.02
CA MET A 88 9.47 -7.85 2.92
C MET A 88 9.97 -7.05 1.71
N VAL A 89 9.88 -7.63 0.51
CA VAL A 89 10.14 -6.93 -0.75
C VAL A 89 8.84 -6.83 -1.53
N VAL A 90 8.35 -5.60 -1.69
CA VAL A 90 7.08 -5.27 -2.32
C VAL A 90 7.32 -4.61 -3.67
N LYS A 91 6.58 -5.05 -4.68
CA LYS A 91 6.50 -4.39 -5.98
C LYS A 91 5.10 -3.85 -6.18
N THR A 92 4.98 -2.55 -6.44
CA THR A 92 3.70 -1.86 -6.63
C THR A 92 3.39 -1.59 -8.11
N GLN A 93 4.41 -1.69 -8.97
CA GLN A 93 4.34 -1.46 -10.42
C GLN A 93 4.96 -2.63 -11.18
N THR A 94 4.12 -3.50 -11.71
CA THR A 94 4.51 -4.60 -12.61
C THR A 94 3.49 -4.70 -13.74
N GLU A 95 3.87 -5.33 -14.87
CA GLU A 95 2.92 -5.56 -15.97
C GLU A 95 1.77 -6.49 -15.54
N GLY A 96 2.05 -7.46 -14.64
CA GLY A 96 1.01 -8.32 -14.05
C GLY A 96 -0.01 -7.53 -13.24
N LEU A 97 0.45 -6.62 -12.36
CA LEU A 97 -0.43 -5.73 -11.61
C LEU A 97 -1.22 -4.79 -12.51
N LYS A 98 -0.62 -4.29 -13.59
CA LYS A 98 -1.29 -3.42 -14.56
C LYS A 98 -2.44 -4.14 -15.26
N ALA A 99 -2.22 -5.38 -15.71
CA ALA A 99 -3.26 -6.21 -16.31
C ALA A 99 -4.39 -6.52 -15.31
N LEU A 100 -4.06 -6.88 -14.06
CA LEU A 100 -5.04 -7.14 -13.01
C LEU A 100 -5.87 -5.90 -12.69
N ARG A 101 -5.23 -4.74 -12.52
CA ARG A 101 -5.93 -3.47 -12.23
C ARG A 101 -6.85 -3.06 -13.37
N LYS A 102 -6.42 -3.26 -14.64
CA LYS A 102 -7.29 -3.03 -15.79
C LYS A 102 -8.52 -3.93 -15.76
N GLY A 103 -8.34 -5.22 -15.49
CA GLY A 103 -9.46 -6.15 -15.32
C GLY A 103 -10.42 -5.72 -14.22
N VAL A 104 -9.91 -5.31 -13.04
CA VAL A 104 -10.75 -4.78 -11.95
C VAL A 104 -11.56 -3.55 -12.40
N MET A 105 -10.95 -2.63 -13.16
CA MET A 105 -11.63 -1.45 -13.67
C MET A 105 -12.64 -1.75 -14.79
N GLU A 106 -12.49 -2.84 -15.54
CA GLU A 106 -13.45 -3.25 -16.58
C GLU A 106 -14.76 -3.79 -15.98
N TYR A 107 -14.73 -4.27 -14.73
CA TYR A 107 -15.90 -4.79 -14.01
C TYR A 107 -16.51 -3.80 -13.00
N LEU A 108 -15.92 -2.60 -12.86
CA LEU A 108 -16.41 -1.49 -12.02
C LEU A 108 -17.26 -0.52 -12.85
#